data_AF-A0A0G0NZM5-F1
#
_entry.id   AF-A0A0G0NZM5-F1
#
_cell.length_a   1.000
_cell.length_b   1.000
_cell.length_c   1.000
_cell.angle_alpha   90.00
_cell.angle_beta   90.00
_cell.angle_gamma   90.00
#
_symmetry.space_group_name_H-M   'P 1'
#
loop_
_entity.id
_entity.type
_entity.pdbx_description
1 polymer ?
#
loop_
_entity_poly.entity_id
_entity_poly.type
_entity_poly.pdbx_seq_one_letter_code
_entity_poly.pdbx_strand_id
1 'polypeptide(L)'
;MQTWEKIKNNQNPLGRYFIREKVIDSIRTFFKKQDFREVQTPILVPTPSCEPNLEVFKTELRTFKGVKRDAYLIMSPEYSIKKLISAGIGNCFEITKCFRNDENVSDLHNHEFTMLEWYRTHANYIDVMNDFEKLFIYIVKSLTPKADIKK
;
A
#
# COMPACT_ATOMS: atom_id res chain seq x y z
N MET A 1 -31.62 -6.51 -1.64
CA MET A 1 -30.95 -5.97 -2.85
C MET A 1 -29.49 -6.35 -2.78
N GLN A 2 -29.00 -7.14 -3.72
CA GLN A 2 -27.62 -7.63 -3.71
C GLN A 2 -26.66 -6.46 -3.98
N THR A 3 -25.46 -6.47 -3.39
CA THR A 3 -24.49 -5.37 -3.49
C THR A 3 -24.15 -5.00 -4.94
N TRP A 4 -24.14 -5.98 -5.84
CA TRP A 4 -23.88 -5.76 -7.27
C TRP A 4 -25.02 -5.02 -8.00
N GLU A 5 -26.28 -5.20 -7.58
CA GLU A 5 -27.43 -4.48 -8.17
C GLU A 5 -27.37 -2.99 -7.84
N LYS A 6 -26.92 -2.65 -6.61
CA LYS A 6 -26.68 -1.26 -6.19
C LYS A 6 -25.57 -0.60 -7.01
N ILE A 7 -24.53 -1.34 -7.35
CA ILE A 7 -23.45 -0.86 -8.23
C ILE A 7 -24.01 -0.67 -9.66
N LYS A 8 -24.73 -1.64 -10.21
CA LYS A 8 -25.26 -1.53 -11.57
C LYS A 8 -26.19 -0.33 -11.77
N ASN A 9 -26.99 0.00 -10.74
CA ASN A 9 -28.03 1.02 -10.83
C ASN A 9 -27.56 2.44 -10.44
N ASN A 10 -26.29 2.63 -10.05
CA ASN A 10 -25.76 3.93 -9.67
C ASN A 10 -25.17 4.66 -10.89
N GLN A 11 -25.22 6.00 -10.92
CA GLN A 11 -24.95 6.80 -12.13
C GLN A 11 -23.49 6.74 -12.62
N ASN A 12 -22.50 6.46 -11.75
CA ASN A 12 -21.10 6.27 -12.17
C ASN A 12 -20.19 5.58 -11.11
N PRO A 13 -20.50 4.36 -10.63
CA PRO A 13 -19.63 3.69 -9.67
C PRO A 13 -18.33 3.20 -10.30
N LEU A 14 -18.37 2.80 -11.58
CA LEU A 14 -17.21 2.25 -12.29
C LEU A 14 -16.12 3.31 -12.55
N GLY A 15 -16.49 4.58 -12.73
CA GLY A 15 -15.53 5.67 -12.92
C GLY A 15 -14.52 5.80 -11.77
N ARG A 16 -14.94 5.57 -10.53
CA ARG A 16 -14.03 5.58 -9.36
C ARG A 16 -13.02 4.44 -9.41
N TYR A 17 -13.43 3.27 -9.89
CA TYR A 17 -12.53 2.12 -10.07
C TYR A 17 -11.49 2.38 -11.16
N PHE A 18 -11.90 2.97 -12.29
CA PHE A 18 -10.97 3.33 -13.36
C PHE A 18 -9.99 4.43 -12.96
N ILE A 19 -10.42 5.43 -12.16
CA ILE A 19 -9.49 6.42 -11.60
C ILE A 19 -8.47 5.72 -10.69
N ARG A 20 -8.92 4.83 -9.80
CA ARG A 20 -8.03 4.09 -8.90
C ARG A 20 -7.03 3.22 -9.67
N GLU A 21 -7.47 2.52 -10.71
CA GLU A 21 -6.60 1.73 -11.60
C GLU A 21 -5.52 2.61 -12.22
N LYS A 22 -5.90 3.73 -12.85
CA LYS A 22 -4.94 4.70 -13.40
C LYS A 22 -3.96 5.28 -12.37
N VAL A 23 -4.41 5.53 -11.14
CA VAL A 23 -3.53 5.99 -10.05
C VAL A 23 -2.46 4.95 -9.74
N ILE A 24 -2.85 3.68 -9.59
CA ILE A 24 -1.91 2.59 -9.30
C ILE A 24 -0.90 2.42 -10.43
N ASP A 25 -1.34 2.46 -11.69
CA ASP A 25 -0.45 2.36 -12.84
C ASP A 25 0.50 3.55 -12.96
N SER A 26 0.02 4.75 -12.62
CA SER A 26 0.85 5.96 -12.58
C SER A 26 1.94 5.87 -11.51
N ILE A 27 1.60 5.36 -10.32
CA ILE A 27 2.57 5.11 -9.24
C ILE A 27 3.66 4.14 -9.72
N ARG A 28 3.27 2.99 -10.26
CA ARG A 28 4.23 1.99 -10.76
C ARG A 28 5.14 2.57 -11.84
N THR A 29 4.57 3.32 -12.78
CA THR A 29 5.32 3.94 -13.87
C THR A 29 6.32 4.98 -13.34
N PHE A 30 5.92 5.80 -12.36
CA PHE A 30 6.78 6.81 -11.74
C PHE A 30 8.03 6.20 -11.09
N PHE A 31 7.84 5.13 -10.30
CA PHE A 31 8.94 4.46 -9.63
C PHE A 31 9.82 3.67 -10.60
N LYS A 32 9.24 2.96 -11.57
CA LYS A 32 10.01 2.23 -12.60
C LYS A 32 10.88 3.15 -13.45
N LYS A 33 10.43 4.38 -13.76
CA LYS A 33 11.23 5.39 -14.47
C LYS A 33 12.43 5.91 -13.67
N GLN A 34 12.49 5.63 -12.36
CA GLN A 34 13.58 6.02 -11.47
C GLN A 34 14.36 4.81 -10.94
N ASP A 35 14.24 3.67 -11.65
CA ASP A 35 14.94 2.42 -11.34
C ASP A 35 14.62 1.81 -9.96
N PHE A 36 13.46 2.15 -9.38
CA PHE A 36 12.96 1.46 -8.19
C PHE A 36 12.44 0.06 -8.57
N ARG A 37 12.70 -0.91 -7.70
CA ARG A 37 12.19 -2.27 -7.82
C ARG A 37 10.85 -2.41 -7.10
N GLU A 38 9.83 -2.93 -7.81
CA GLU A 38 8.59 -3.36 -7.17
C GLU A 38 8.85 -4.67 -6.43
N VAL A 39 8.57 -4.71 -5.13
CA VAL A 39 8.76 -5.89 -4.29
C VAL A 39 7.42 -6.39 -3.75
N GLN A 40 7.40 -7.64 -3.30
CA GLN A 40 6.27 -8.21 -2.59
C GLN A 40 6.78 -8.88 -1.32
N THR A 41 6.22 -8.50 -0.18
CA THR A 41 6.59 -9.03 1.12
C THR A 41 5.44 -9.81 1.75
N PRO A 42 5.71 -10.70 2.74
CA PRO A 42 4.66 -11.48 3.36
C PRO A 42 3.61 -10.62 4.06
N ILE A 43 2.33 -10.85 3.73
CA ILE A 43 1.17 -10.23 4.41
C ILE A 43 0.92 -10.85 5.79
N LEU A 44 1.24 -12.14 5.95
CA LEU A 44 1.08 -12.88 7.19
C LEU A 44 2.45 -13.13 7.81
N VAL A 45 2.66 -12.56 9.00
CA VAL A 45 3.96 -12.54 9.69
C VAL A 45 3.88 -13.25 11.05
N PRO A 46 4.97 -13.89 11.51
CA PRO A 46 4.99 -14.57 12.81
C PRO A 46 5.03 -13.60 14.00
N THR A 47 5.36 -12.34 13.76
CA THR A 47 5.46 -11.30 14.78
C THR A 47 4.95 -10.00 14.17
N PRO A 48 4.03 -9.28 14.84
CA PRO A 48 3.53 -8.01 14.34
C PRO A 48 4.60 -6.93 14.39
N SER A 49 4.40 -5.83 13.67
CA SER A 49 5.20 -4.62 13.83
C SER A 49 4.97 -4.01 15.21
N CYS A 50 6.00 -3.36 15.76
CA CYS A 50 5.95 -2.69 17.06
C CYS A 50 5.28 -1.31 16.96
N GLU A 51 4.00 -1.27 16.60
CA GLU A 51 3.20 -0.03 16.60
C GLU A 51 2.33 0.01 17.86
N PRO A 52 2.65 0.84 18.87
CA PRO A 52 2.00 0.78 20.18
C PRO A 52 0.52 1.18 20.16
N ASN A 53 0.10 1.93 19.14
CA ASN A 53 -1.25 2.49 19.05
C ASN A 53 -2.12 1.78 18.01
N LEU A 54 -1.67 0.64 17.46
CA LEU A 54 -2.40 -0.08 16.43
C LEU A 54 -2.63 -1.54 16.84
N GLU A 55 -3.90 -1.92 16.88
CA GLU A 55 -4.31 -3.30 17.12
C GLU A 55 -4.18 -4.14 15.85
N VAL A 56 -3.65 -5.36 16.02
CA VAL A 56 -3.36 -6.28 14.91
C VAL A 56 -4.41 -7.38 14.81
N PHE A 57 -4.73 -7.78 13.58
CA PHE A 57 -5.47 -9.02 13.37
C PHE A 57 -4.54 -10.20 13.66
N LYS A 58 -4.97 -11.05 14.59
CA LYS A 58 -4.29 -12.30 14.94
C LYS A 58 -5.03 -13.49 14.33
N THR A 59 -4.27 -14.44 13.81
CA THR A 59 -4.75 -15.75 13.32
C THR A 59 -3.80 -16.86 13.75
N GLU A 60 -4.13 -18.10 13.41
CA GLU A 60 -3.35 -19.30 13.78
C GLU A 60 -2.88 -20.02 12.50
N LEU A 61 -1.55 -20.11 12.33
CA LEU A 61 -0.95 -20.98 11.34
C LEU A 61 -1.02 -22.43 11.79
N ARG A 62 -1.52 -23.30 10.91
CA ARG A 62 -1.56 -24.75 11.10
C ARG A 62 -0.67 -25.42 10.09
N THR A 63 0.27 -26.22 10.58
CA THR A 63 1.12 -27.06 9.72
C THR A 63 0.49 -28.45 9.55
N PHE A 64 0.85 -29.15 8.49
CA PHE A 64 0.42 -30.53 8.26
C PHE A 64 0.81 -31.51 9.39
N LYS A 65 1.82 -31.15 10.19
CA LYS A 65 2.27 -31.92 11.38
C LYS A 65 1.45 -31.61 12.64
N GLY A 66 0.37 -30.84 12.53
CA GLY A 66 -0.47 -30.45 13.67
C GLY A 66 0.12 -29.34 14.56
N VAL A 67 1.29 -28.77 14.21
CA VAL A 67 1.85 -27.65 14.95
C VAL A 67 1.05 -26.38 14.66
N LYS A 68 0.64 -25.69 15.72
CA LYS A 68 -0.05 -24.40 15.72
C LYS A 68 0.92 -23.29 16.10
N ARG A 69 0.86 -22.15 15.41
CA ARG A 69 1.64 -20.95 15.73
C ARG A 69 0.80 -19.71 15.52
N ASP A 70 1.05 -18.71 16.34
CA ASP A 70 0.46 -17.39 16.14
C ASP A 70 0.98 -16.76 14.83
N ALA A 71 0.10 -16.04 14.16
CA ALA A 71 0.42 -15.27 12.99
C ALA A 71 -0.45 -14.01 12.94
N TYR A 72 0.06 -12.99 12.27
CA TYR A 72 -0.49 -11.64 12.32
C TYR A 72 -0.55 -11.07 10.92
N LEU A 73 -1.64 -10.37 10.59
CA LEU A 73 -1.70 -9.58 9.37
C LEU A 73 -0.91 -8.28 9.55
N ILE A 74 -0.16 -7.88 8.53
CA ILE A 74 0.66 -6.67 8.58
C ILE A 74 -0.18 -5.39 8.64
N MET A 75 0.33 -4.40 9.38
CA MET A 75 -0.19 -3.03 9.39
C MET A 75 0.52 -2.15 8.34
N SER A 76 1.73 -2.54 7.96
CA SER A 76 2.55 -1.99 6.87
C SER A 76 3.62 -3.02 6.49
N PRO A 77 4.13 -3.02 5.24
CA PRO A 77 5.25 -3.86 4.82
C PRO A 77 6.63 -3.41 5.34
N GLU A 78 6.73 -2.30 6.07
CA GLU A 78 7.97 -1.64 6.56
C GLU A 78 9.06 -2.60 7.01
N TYR A 79 8.77 -3.43 8.01
CA TYR A 79 9.78 -4.31 8.61
C TYR A 79 10.30 -5.34 7.60
N SER A 80 9.44 -5.82 6.72
CA SER A 80 9.82 -6.77 5.68
C SER A 80 10.67 -6.09 4.60
N ILE A 81 10.31 -4.87 4.19
CA ILE A 81 11.10 -4.10 3.22
C ILE A 81 12.46 -3.71 3.81
N LYS A 82 12.53 -3.27 5.07
CA LYS A 82 13.80 -2.96 5.75
C LYS A 82 14.77 -4.15 5.79
N LYS A 83 14.26 -5.39 5.89
CA LYS A 83 15.09 -6.60 5.73
C LYS A 83 15.66 -6.72 4.32
N LEU A 84 14.87 -6.44 3.28
CA LEU A 84 15.34 -6.43 1.89
C LEU A 84 16.36 -5.32 1.63
N ILE A 85 16.15 -4.13 2.20
CA ILE A 85 17.11 -3.02 2.15
C ILE A 85 18.43 -3.44 2.78
N SER A 86 18.38 -4.07 3.96
CA SER A 86 19.57 -4.58 4.65
C SER A 86 20.29 -5.67 3.84
N ALA A 87 19.56 -6.44 3.03
CA ALA A 87 20.10 -7.44 2.11
C ALA A 87 20.65 -6.85 0.78
N GLY A 88 20.55 -5.53 0.56
CA GLY A 88 21.12 -4.86 -0.59
C GLY A 88 20.21 -4.76 -1.82
N ILE A 89 18.88 -4.84 -1.68
CA ILE A 89 17.95 -4.74 -2.81
C ILE A 89 17.99 -3.40 -3.56
N GLY A 90 18.48 -2.34 -2.90
CA GLY A 90 18.50 -0.96 -3.42
C GLY A 90 17.16 -0.25 -3.28
N ASN A 91 16.91 0.75 -4.13
CA ASN A 91 15.65 1.48 -4.15
C ASN A 91 14.48 0.55 -4.49
N CYS A 92 13.44 0.54 -3.66
CA CYS A 92 12.30 -0.34 -3.86
C CYS A 92 10.99 0.27 -3.37
N PHE A 93 9.87 -0.27 -3.85
CA PHE A 93 8.53 0.09 -3.44
C PHE A 93 7.61 -1.13 -3.44
N GLU A 94 6.53 -1.05 -2.67
CA GLU A 94 5.49 -2.07 -2.62
C GLU A 94 4.12 -1.39 -2.59
N ILE A 95 3.16 -1.95 -3.34
CA ILE A 95 1.74 -1.60 -3.25
C ILE A 95 1.01 -2.83 -2.76
N THR A 96 0.60 -2.85 -1.50
CA THR A 96 0.06 -4.07 -0.85
C THR A 96 -1.14 -3.77 0.05
N LYS A 97 -1.77 -4.84 0.54
CA LYS A 97 -2.86 -4.77 1.51
C LYS A 97 -2.31 -4.69 2.92
N CYS A 98 -2.88 -3.80 3.70
CA CYS A 98 -2.58 -3.58 5.11
C CYS A 98 -3.86 -3.67 5.92
N PHE A 99 -3.73 -4.06 7.18
CA PHE A 99 -4.85 -4.41 8.04
C PHE A 99 -4.73 -3.75 9.41
N ARG A 100 -5.85 -3.27 9.96
CA ARG A 100 -5.92 -2.71 11.32
C ARG A 100 -7.20 -3.14 12.03
N ASN A 101 -7.06 -3.64 13.24
CA ASN A 101 -8.11 -4.37 13.97
C ASN A 101 -8.89 -3.51 14.98
N ASP A 102 -8.58 -2.22 15.11
CA ASP A 102 -9.29 -1.28 16.00
C ASP A 102 -9.62 0.04 15.29
N GLU A 103 -9.95 -0.05 14.00
CA GLU A 103 -10.51 1.08 13.26
C GLU A 103 -12.04 1.04 13.36
N ASN A 104 -12.66 2.17 13.74
CA ASN A 104 -14.11 2.31 13.61
C ASN A 104 -14.51 2.27 12.14
N VAL A 105 -15.32 1.28 11.75
CA VAL A 105 -15.87 1.21 10.39
C VAL A 105 -16.67 2.48 10.12
N SER A 106 -16.20 3.27 9.16
CA SER A 106 -16.79 4.54 8.77
C SER A 106 -16.58 4.77 7.28
N ASP A 107 -17.19 5.79 6.72
CA ASP A 107 -16.99 6.15 5.31
C ASP A 107 -15.51 6.49 4.97
N LEU A 108 -14.69 6.72 6.00
CA LEU A 108 -13.27 7.07 5.90
C LEU A 108 -12.32 5.93 6.28
N HIS A 109 -12.80 4.88 6.95
CA HIS A 109 -11.94 3.83 7.51
C HIS A 109 -12.49 2.44 7.19
N ASN A 110 -11.62 1.60 6.66
CA ASN A 110 -11.88 0.19 6.43
C ASN A 110 -10.75 -0.64 7.03
N HIS A 111 -11.07 -1.79 7.62
CA HIS A 111 -10.09 -2.67 8.26
C HIS A 111 -9.02 -3.20 7.31
N GLU A 112 -9.33 -3.28 6.01
CA GLU A 112 -8.38 -3.57 4.95
C GLU A 112 -8.26 -2.37 4.01
N PHE A 113 -7.03 -1.93 3.76
CA PHE A 113 -6.76 -0.85 2.82
C PHE A 113 -5.49 -1.14 2.02
N THR A 114 -5.26 -0.34 0.97
CA THR A 114 -4.07 -0.47 0.13
C THR A 114 -3.10 0.64 0.45
N MET A 115 -1.86 0.27 0.74
CA MET A 115 -0.77 1.20 1.03
C MET A 115 0.27 1.11 -0.09
N LEU A 116 0.80 2.27 -0.47
CA LEU A 116 2.09 2.38 -1.17
C LEU A 116 3.14 2.67 -0.10
N GLU A 117 4.22 1.88 -0.09
CA GLU A 117 5.40 2.15 0.72
C GLU A 117 6.65 2.08 -0.16
N TRP A 118 7.61 2.98 0.04
CA TRP A 118 8.85 2.99 -0.74
C TRP A 118 10.06 3.40 0.10
N TYR A 119 11.22 2.91 -0.31
CA TYR A 119 12.50 3.18 0.32
C TYR A 119 13.52 3.60 -0.74
N ARG A 120 14.16 4.75 -0.50
CA ARG A 120 15.30 5.23 -1.27
C ARG A 120 16.56 5.03 -0.44
N THR A 121 17.54 4.29 -0.95
CA THR A 121 18.83 4.12 -0.29
C THR A 121 19.69 5.36 -0.49
N HIS A 122 20.61 5.61 0.46
CA HIS A 122 21.51 6.77 0.45
C HIS A 122 20.79 8.13 0.35
N ALA A 123 19.61 8.22 0.95
CA ALA A 123 18.75 9.40 0.92
C ALA A 123 18.33 9.79 2.34
N ASN A 124 17.99 11.06 2.52
CA ASN A 124 17.38 11.57 3.73
C ASN A 124 15.89 11.89 3.49
N TYR A 125 15.20 12.37 4.53
CA TYR A 125 13.77 12.66 4.44
C TYR A 125 13.43 13.77 3.42
N ILE A 126 14.34 14.71 3.13
CA ILE A 126 14.13 15.78 2.15
C ILE A 126 14.04 15.19 0.74
N ASP A 127 14.88 14.19 0.44
CA ASP A 127 14.80 13.46 -0.82
C ASP A 127 13.46 12.74 -0.97
N VAL A 128 12.97 12.13 0.12
CA VAL A 128 11.66 11.45 0.14
C VAL A 128 10.49 12.43 0.01
N MET A 129 10.56 13.61 0.62
CA MET A 129 9.58 14.68 0.39
C MET A 129 9.55 15.12 -1.08
N ASN A 130 10.73 15.30 -1.68
CA ASN A 130 10.85 15.63 -3.10
C ASN A 130 10.28 14.52 -4.00
N ASP A 131 10.47 13.24 -3.64
CA ASP A 131 9.86 12.11 -4.35
C ASP A 131 8.34 12.18 -4.28
N PHE A 132 7.78 12.44 -3.09
CA PHE A 132 6.33 12.54 -2.90
C PHE A 132 5.73 13.67 -3.74
N GLU A 133 6.31 14.87 -3.72
CA GLU A 133 5.83 16.00 -4.54
C GLU A 133 5.82 15.65 -6.03
N LYS A 134 6.92 15.07 -6.54
CA LYS A 134 7.04 14.65 -7.94
C LYS A 134 6.04 13.55 -8.29
N LEU A 135 5.86 12.57 -7.40
CA LEU A 135 4.89 11.49 -7.56
C LEU A 135 3.47 12.04 -7.67
N PHE A 136 3.09 12.93 -6.75
CA PHE A 136 1.76 13.53 -6.72
C PHE A 136 1.48 14.32 -7.99
N ILE A 137 2.41 15.19 -8.41
CA ILE A 137 2.29 15.94 -9.68
C ILE A 137 2.18 14.98 -10.87
N TYR A 138 2.96 13.90 -10.89
CA TYR A 138 2.92 12.89 -11.95
C TYR A 138 1.55 12.21 -12.05
N ILE A 139 0.97 11.81 -10.92
CA ILE A 139 -0.35 11.17 -10.87
C ILE A 139 -1.42 12.15 -11.37
N VAL A 140 -1.44 13.38 -10.87
CA VAL A 140 -2.45 14.38 -11.27
C VAL A 140 -2.36 14.68 -12.77
N LYS A 141 -1.16 14.87 -13.33
CA LYS A 141 -0.98 15.07 -14.78
C LYS A 141 -1.39 13.85 -15.60
N SER A 142 -1.21 12.64 -15.07
CA SER A 142 -1.63 11.40 -15.75
C SER A 142 -3.16 11.24 -15.78
N LEU A 143 -3.86 11.72 -14.74
CA LEU A 143 -5.31 11.70 -14.67
C LEU A 143 -5.95 12.88 -15.40
N THR A 144 -5.34 14.06 -15.34
CA THR A 144 -5.85 15.32 -15.88
C THR A 144 -4.70 16.07 -16.56
N PRO A 145 -4.43 15.79 -17.84
CA PRO A 145 -3.28 16.38 -18.56
C PRO A 145 -3.30 17.91 -18.65
N LYS A 146 -4.48 18.52 -18.52
CA LYS A 146 -4.67 19.98 -18.56
C LYS A 146 -4.63 20.66 -17.17
N ALA A 147 -4.34 19.91 -16.10
CA ALA A 147 -4.28 20.48 -14.76
C ALA A 147 -3.10 21.45 -14.62
N ASP A 148 -3.39 22.70 -14.30
CA ASP A 148 -2.38 23.71 -13.94
C ASP A 148 -2.01 23.54 -12.46
N ILE A 149 -0.92 22.80 -12.21
CA ILE A 149 -0.39 22.57 -10.87
C ILE A 149 0.80 23.50 -10.68
N LYS A 150 0.63 24.54 -9.88
CA LYS A 150 1.72 25.43 -9.48
C LYS A 150 2.60 24.73 -8.45
N LYS A 151 3.91 24.83 -8.64
CA LYS A 151 4.92 24.35 -7.70
C LYS A 151 5.14 25.37 -6.60
#